data_AF-A0A413I0N6-F1
#
_entry.id   AF-A0A413I0N6-F1
#
_cell.length_a   1.000
_cell.length_b   1.000
_cell.length_c   1.000
_cell.angle_alpha   90.00
_cell.angle_beta   90.00
_cell.angle_gamma   90.00
#
_symmetry.space_group_name_H-M   'P 1'
#
loop_
_entity.id
_entity.type
_entity.pdbx_description
1 polymer ?
#
loop_
_entity_poly.entity_id
_entity_poly.type
_entity_poly.pdbx_seq_one_letter_code
_entity_poly.pdbx_strand_id
1 'polypeptide(L)'
;MIYQNDKNENTQNQFSNALKELRFLNSKHKDQAVSKNTYYRFLNETSYNWSRFLLLLAAKVTSRFDALTRPERVKVLVLDDSVVKRNRSKSVELLACVYDHVEHRFQKGFTLLTLGWSDGYSFIPVGFNLLSSAKKSNRYNEISENIDHRTNDYKFRKESMMSKTDAAVLLIQRALQSGIKADYLLML
;
A
#
# COMPACT_ATOMS: atom_id res chain seq x y z
N MET A 1 6.84 -4.44 0.12
CA MET A 1 5.60 -4.68 0.90
C MET A 1 6.10 -5.35 2.16
N ILE A 2 6.07 -4.66 3.31
CA ILE A 2 6.82 -5.07 4.51
C ILE A 2 6.27 -6.40 5.03
N TYR A 3 6.92 -7.48 4.63
CA TYR A 3 6.68 -8.84 5.09
C TYR A 3 8.03 -9.40 5.56
N GLN A 4 8.28 -9.36 6.85
CA GLN A 4 9.25 -10.25 7.47
C GLN A 4 8.47 -11.42 8.06
N ASN A 5 8.62 -12.59 7.44
CA ASN A 5 8.30 -13.87 8.06
C ASN A 5 9.59 -14.38 8.69
N ASP A 6 9.80 -14.07 9.97
CA ASP A 6 10.74 -14.87 10.76
C ASP A 6 10.15 -16.26 10.97
N LYS A 7 10.99 -17.28 10.79
CA LYS A 7 10.64 -18.70 10.61
C LYS A 7 9.90 -19.37 11.78
N ASN A 8 9.53 -18.65 12.84
CA ASN A 8 8.95 -19.23 14.06
C ASN A 8 7.65 -18.57 14.56
N GLU A 9 7.06 -17.60 13.85
CA GLU A 9 5.75 -17.08 14.26
C GLU A 9 4.62 -17.68 13.41
N ASN A 10 3.67 -18.31 14.10
CA ASN A 10 2.44 -18.87 13.56
C ASN A 10 1.54 -17.72 13.06
N THR A 11 1.88 -17.12 11.93
CA THR A 11 1.23 -15.91 11.43
C THR A 11 -0.02 -16.24 10.63
N GLN A 12 -1.18 -16.19 11.29
CA GLN A 12 -2.43 -15.74 10.65
C GLN A 12 -2.27 -14.27 10.23
N ASN A 13 -1.46 -14.03 9.20
CA ASN A 13 -1.24 -12.71 8.64
C ASN A 13 -2.43 -12.35 7.74
N GLN A 14 -2.91 -11.11 7.77
CA GLN A 14 -4.08 -10.67 6.99
C GLN A 14 -3.93 -10.92 5.47
N PHE A 15 -2.71 -10.88 4.90
CA PHE A 15 -2.49 -11.35 3.52
C PHE A 15 -2.39 -12.88 3.38
N SER A 16 -1.99 -13.63 4.41
CA SER A 16 -2.13 -15.10 4.38
C SER A 16 -3.60 -15.51 4.33
N ASN A 17 -4.52 -14.69 4.87
CA ASN A 17 -5.95 -14.88 4.69
C ASN A 17 -6.41 -14.42 3.29
N ALA A 18 -5.91 -13.27 2.78
CA ALA A 18 -6.16 -12.86 1.38
C ALA A 18 -5.65 -13.87 0.32
N LEU A 19 -4.61 -14.65 0.64
CA LEU A 19 -4.09 -15.72 -0.22
C LEU A 19 -4.69 -17.10 0.09
N LYS A 20 -5.25 -17.34 1.28
CA LYS A 20 -6.24 -18.42 1.46
C LYS A 20 -7.49 -18.12 0.63
N GLU A 21 -7.78 -16.84 0.41
CA GLU A 21 -8.77 -16.30 -0.53
C GLU A 21 -8.25 -16.11 -1.97
N LEU A 22 -7.09 -16.67 -2.36
CA LEU A 22 -6.84 -16.92 -3.78
C LEU A 22 -7.91 -17.91 -4.22
N ARG A 23 -9.08 -17.37 -4.59
CA ARG A 23 -10.24 -18.13 -5.07
C ARG A 23 -9.79 -19.08 -6.17
N PHE A 24 -8.76 -18.69 -6.94
CA PHE A 24 -8.11 -19.51 -7.94
C PHE A 24 -7.62 -20.88 -7.42
N LEU A 25 -6.93 -20.95 -6.28
CA LEU A 25 -6.47 -22.21 -5.68
C LEU A 25 -7.63 -23.10 -5.17
N ASN A 26 -8.76 -22.48 -4.87
CA ASN A 26 -10.00 -23.15 -4.44
C ASN A 26 -11.07 -23.13 -5.55
N SER A 27 -10.70 -22.84 -6.80
CA SER A 27 -11.63 -22.73 -7.93
C SER A 27 -11.65 -24.00 -8.76
N LYS A 28 -12.57 -24.03 -9.72
CA LYS A 28 -12.61 -25.06 -10.78
C LYS A 28 -11.34 -25.10 -11.65
N HIS A 29 -10.47 -24.09 -11.55
CA HIS A 29 -9.20 -24.02 -12.29
C HIS A 29 -7.98 -24.38 -11.42
N LYS A 30 -8.19 -25.02 -10.26
CA LYS A 30 -7.10 -25.44 -9.36
C LYS A 30 -6.03 -26.26 -10.08
N ASP A 31 -6.40 -27.07 -11.07
CA ASP A 31 -5.46 -27.93 -11.81
C ASP A 31 -4.48 -27.11 -12.68
N GLN A 32 -4.79 -25.85 -12.95
CA GLN A 32 -3.90 -24.89 -13.62
C GLN A 32 -3.08 -24.05 -12.64
N ALA A 33 -3.31 -24.21 -11.32
CA ALA A 33 -2.64 -23.41 -10.31
C ALA A 33 -1.27 -23.99 -9.94
N VAL A 34 -0.28 -23.10 -9.86
CA VAL A 34 1.04 -23.44 -9.32
C VAL A 34 0.99 -23.66 -7.81
N SER A 35 2.07 -24.23 -7.26
CA SER A 35 2.17 -24.48 -5.82
C SER A 35 2.03 -23.19 -5.00
N LYS A 36 1.49 -23.33 -3.77
CA LYS A 36 1.40 -22.24 -2.78
C LYS A 36 2.76 -21.56 -2.55
N ASN A 37 3.84 -22.33 -2.55
CA ASN A 37 5.20 -21.84 -2.36
C ASN A 37 5.62 -20.88 -3.47
N THR A 38 5.16 -21.11 -4.69
CA THR A 38 5.41 -20.22 -5.83
C THR A 38 4.79 -18.84 -5.60
N TYR A 39 3.53 -18.79 -5.12
CA TYR A 39 2.87 -17.52 -4.78
C TYR A 39 3.58 -16.79 -3.64
N TYR A 40 4.01 -17.50 -2.59
CA TYR A 40 4.77 -16.88 -1.50
C TYR A 40 6.09 -16.29 -2.00
N ARG A 41 6.85 -17.03 -2.83
CA ARG A 41 8.09 -16.50 -3.41
C ARG A 41 7.82 -15.28 -4.28
N PHE A 42 6.77 -15.32 -5.09
CA PHE A 42 6.38 -14.19 -5.93
C PHE A 42 6.01 -12.94 -5.14
N LEU A 43 5.24 -13.10 -4.06
CA LEU A 43 4.79 -11.97 -3.24
C LEU A 43 5.86 -11.43 -2.29
N ASN A 44 6.77 -12.29 -1.84
CA ASN A 44 7.88 -11.91 -0.96
C ASN A 44 9.13 -11.45 -1.75
N GLU A 45 9.07 -11.43 -3.07
CA GLU A 45 10.17 -10.95 -3.90
C GLU A 45 10.35 -9.44 -3.75
N THR A 46 11.47 -9.03 -3.16
CA THR A 46 11.76 -7.64 -2.77
C THR A 46 12.23 -6.77 -3.93
N SER A 47 12.65 -7.39 -5.04
CA SER A 47 13.03 -6.67 -6.26
C SER A 47 11.83 -6.09 -7.00
N TYR A 48 10.61 -6.61 -6.83
CA TYR A 48 9.43 -6.10 -7.50
C TYR A 48 8.97 -4.74 -6.94
N ASN A 49 8.81 -3.77 -7.85
CA ASN A 49 8.31 -2.45 -7.51
C ASN A 49 6.78 -2.39 -7.68
N TRP A 50 6.06 -2.93 -6.69
CA TRP A 50 4.60 -2.98 -6.68
C TRP A 50 3.95 -1.59 -6.77
N SER A 51 4.51 -0.58 -6.09
CA SER A 51 4.00 0.79 -6.13
C SER A 51 4.12 1.39 -7.53
N ARG A 52 5.26 1.18 -8.21
CA ARG A 52 5.45 1.63 -9.59
C ARG A 52 4.55 0.86 -10.57
N PHE A 53 4.39 -0.45 -10.37
CA PHE A 53 3.46 -1.25 -11.17
C PHE A 53 2.03 -0.71 -11.08
N LEU A 54 1.51 -0.50 -9.86
CA LEU A 54 0.18 0.05 -9.65
C LEU A 54 0.03 1.43 -10.29
N LEU A 55 1.00 2.32 -10.08
CA LEU A 55 0.99 3.67 -10.64
C LEU A 55 0.94 3.66 -12.19
N LEU A 56 1.78 2.85 -12.84
CA LEU A 56 1.82 2.75 -14.29
C LEU A 56 0.54 2.11 -14.85
N LEU A 57 -0.01 1.12 -14.15
CA LEU A 57 -1.30 0.53 -14.50
C LEU A 57 -2.41 1.58 -14.40
N ALA A 58 -2.45 2.34 -13.30
CA ALA A 58 -3.41 3.41 -13.09
C ALA A 58 -3.29 4.49 -14.18
N ALA A 59 -2.08 4.94 -14.51
CA ALA A 59 -1.85 5.90 -15.60
C ALA A 59 -2.38 5.37 -16.95
N LYS A 60 -2.15 4.10 -17.27
CA LYS A 60 -2.66 3.49 -18.49
C LYS A 60 -4.19 3.38 -18.50
N VAL A 61 -4.79 2.99 -17.38
CA VAL A 61 -6.24 2.83 -17.25
C VAL A 61 -6.94 4.19 -17.30
N THR A 62 -6.46 5.19 -16.55
CA THR A 62 -7.01 6.55 -16.55
C THR A 62 -6.87 7.22 -17.92
N SER A 63 -5.77 7.01 -18.64
CA SER A 63 -5.63 7.47 -20.04
C SER A 63 -6.67 6.85 -20.97
N ARG A 64 -7.07 5.58 -20.75
CA ARG A 64 -8.17 4.97 -21.52
C ARG A 64 -9.52 5.57 -21.16
N PHE A 65 -9.77 5.84 -19.88
CA PHE A 65 -10.99 6.55 -19.46
C PHE A 65 -11.05 7.97 -20.05
N ASP A 66 -9.94 8.70 -20.10
CA ASP A 66 -9.85 10.03 -20.70
C ASP A 66 -10.33 10.03 -22.17
N ALA A 67 -9.96 9.00 -22.94
CA ALA A 67 -10.38 8.86 -24.34
C ALA A 67 -11.86 8.44 -24.52
N LEU A 68 -12.49 7.90 -23.48
CA LEU A 68 -13.87 7.38 -23.49
C LEU A 68 -14.86 8.32 -22.80
N THR A 69 -14.38 9.41 -22.20
CA THR A 69 -15.19 10.36 -21.43
C THR A 69 -15.16 11.74 -22.08
N ARG A 70 -16.17 12.56 -21.75
CA ARG A 70 -16.27 13.92 -22.28
C ARG A 70 -15.21 14.84 -21.63
N PRO A 71 -14.64 15.80 -22.36
CA PRO A 71 -13.61 16.70 -21.82
C PRO A 71 -14.08 17.52 -20.60
N GLU A 72 -15.37 17.81 -20.47
CA GLU A 72 -15.95 18.58 -19.37
C GLU A 72 -16.04 17.78 -18.06
N ARG A 73 -15.70 16.49 -18.10
CA ARG A 73 -15.77 15.63 -16.93
C ARG A 73 -14.65 15.98 -15.96
N VAL A 74 -15.05 16.42 -14.76
CA VAL A 74 -14.14 16.73 -13.66
C VAL A 74 -13.44 15.46 -13.20
N LYS A 75 -12.12 15.54 -13.11
CA LYS A 75 -11.23 14.48 -12.64
C LYS A 75 -10.65 14.89 -11.31
N VAL A 76 -10.65 13.99 -10.34
CA VAL A 76 -10.18 14.27 -8.99
C VAL A 76 -9.18 13.23 -8.55
N LEU A 77 -8.18 13.69 -7.81
CA LEU A 77 -7.42 12.83 -6.91
C LEU A 77 -8.10 12.81 -5.55
N VAL A 78 -8.27 11.63 -4.97
CA VAL A 78 -8.88 11.43 -3.66
C VAL A 78 -7.81 10.87 -2.74
N LEU A 79 -7.50 11.60 -1.67
CA LEU A 79 -6.57 11.19 -0.63
C LEU A 79 -7.38 10.88 0.62
N ASP A 80 -7.21 9.66 1.14
CA ASP A 80 -7.89 9.19 2.35
C ASP A 80 -6.92 8.38 3.21
N ASP A 81 -7.11 8.39 4.52
CA ASP A 81 -6.28 7.63 5.45
C ASP A 81 -7.08 6.76 6.43
N SER A 82 -6.58 5.56 6.65
CA SER A 82 -7.21 4.57 7.52
C SER A 82 -6.19 3.92 8.44
N VAL A 83 -6.61 3.54 9.65
CA VAL A 83 -5.74 2.85 10.61
C VAL A 83 -5.73 1.35 10.35
N VAL A 84 -4.55 0.81 10.04
CA VAL A 84 -4.30 -0.64 9.95
C VAL A 84 -3.84 -1.15 11.31
N LYS A 85 -4.77 -1.75 12.04
CA LYS A 85 -4.54 -2.25 13.41
C LYS A 85 -3.71 -3.53 13.42
N ARG A 86 -2.72 -3.56 14.31
CA ARG A 86 -1.81 -4.69 14.60
C ARG A 86 -1.63 -4.88 16.11
N ASN A 87 -2.70 -4.69 16.88
CA ASN A 87 -2.70 -4.74 18.35
C ASN A 87 -2.14 -6.03 18.97
N ARG A 88 -2.27 -7.16 18.27
CA ARG A 88 -1.78 -8.47 18.74
C ARG A 88 -0.34 -8.77 18.32
N SER A 89 0.23 -7.95 17.45
CA SER A 89 1.59 -8.14 16.93
C SER A 89 2.62 -7.54 17.86
N LYS A 90 3.77 -8.22 17.99
CA LYS A 90 4.91 -7.74 18.79
C LYS A 90 6.14 -7.48 17.93
N SER A 91 6.43 -8.37 16.98
CA SER A 91 7.70 -8.40 16.23
C SER A 91 7.60 -7.79 14.82
N VAL A 92 6.50 -7.08 14.51
CA VAL A 92 6.31 -6.52 13.16
C VAL A 92 7.25 -5.34 12.96
N GLU A 93 8.09 -5.40 11.94
CA GLU A 93 9.01 -4.33 11.56
C GLU A 93 8.27 -2.99 11.38
N LEU A 94 8.85 -1.90 11.89
CA LEU A 94 8.26 -0.56 11.87
C LEU A 94 6.89 -0.42 12.56
N LEU A 95 6.46 -1.39 13.38
CA LEU A 95 5.23 -1.26 14.15
C LEU A 95 5.26 -0.01 15.02
N ALA A 96 4.21 0.80 14.98
CA ALA A 96 4.15 2.07 15.71
C ALA A 96 2.88 2.22 16.55
N CYS A 97 2.92 3.16 17.47
CA CYS A 97 1.75 3.68 18.17
C CYS A 97 1.15 4.81 17.31
N VAL A 98 -0.05 4.57 16.78
CA VAL A 98 -0.79 5.52 15.93
C VAL A 98 -2.09 5.91 16.61
N TYR A 99 -2.50 7.17 16.47
CA TYR A 99 -3.79 7.60 17.02
C TYR A 99 -4.91 7.28 16.02
N ASP A 100 -5.91 6.55 16.47
CA ASP A 100 -7.12 6.25 15.71
C ASP A 100 -8.16 7.34 16.02
N HIS A 101 -8.40 8.20 15.03
CA HIS A 101 -9.36 9.29 15.14
C HIS A 101 -10.81 8.81 15.14
N VAL A 102 -11.09 7.60 14.63
CA VAL A 102 -12.44 7.02 14.61
C VAL A 102 -12.79 6.46 15.99
N GLU A 103 -11.86 5.72 16.59
CA GLU A 103 -12.07 5.13 17.93
C GLU A 103 -11.57 6.01 19.08
N HIS A 104 -11.04 7.19 18.77
CA HIS A 104 -10.45 8.15 19.71
C HIS A 104 -9.41 7.55 20.66
N ARG A 105 -8.60 6.60 20.19
CA ARG A 105 -7.60 5.92 21.02
C ARG A 105 -6.32 5.59 20.27
N PHE A 106 -5.24 5.44 21.02
CA PHE A 106 -3.99 4.94 20.47
C PHE A 106 -4.06 3.44 20.17
N GLN A 107 -3.57 3.07 18.99
CA GLN A 107 -3.54 1.71 18.47
C GLN A 107 -2.12 1.33 18.11
N LYS A 108 -1.77 0.05 18.23
CA LYS A 108 -0.56 -0.46 17.59
C LYS A 108 -0.87 -0.74 16.14
N GLY A 109 -0.10 -0.19 15.22
CA GLY A 109 -0.37 -0.36 13.80
C GLY A 109 0.34 0.65 12.92
N PHE A 110 -0.35 0.97 11.83
CA PHE A 110 0.11 1.85 10.76
C PHE A 110 -1.04 2.73 10.30
N THR A 111 -0.72 3.87 9.71
CA THR A 111 -1.67 4.67 8.94
C THR A 111 -1.51 4.31 7.48
N LEU A 112 -2.54 3.71 6.87
CA LEU A 112 -2.60 3.48 5.44
C LEU A 112 -3.13 4.75 4.76
N LEU A 113 -2.23 5.48 4.12
CA LEU A 113 -2.57 6.62 3.28
C LEU A 113 -2.76 6.12 1.84
N THR A 114 -3.91 6.42 1.25
CA THR A 114 -4.26 5.97 -0.11
C THR A 114 -4.53 7.14 -1.02
N LEU A 115 -4.13 7.00 -2.29
CA LEU A 115 -4.43 7.93 -3.36
C LEU A 115 -5.23 7.19 -4.44
N GLY A 116 -6.43 7.68 -4.72
CA GLY A 116 -7.27 7.24 -5.82
C GLY A 116 -7.48 8.34 -6.85
N TRP A 117 -7.86 7.95 -8.06
CA TRP A 117 -8.33 8.83 -9.11
C TRP A 117 -9.79 8.54 -9.42
N SER A 118 -10.58 9.56 -9.69
CA SER A 118 -11.97 9.41 -10.13
C SER A 118 -12.35 10.45 -11.18
N ASP A 119 -13.23 10.08 -12.09
CA ASP A 119 -13.95 10.98 -12.99
C ASP A 119 -15.40 11.22 -12.52
N GLY A 120 -15.74 10.82 -11.29
CA GLY A 120 -17.10 10.88 -10.74
C GLY A 120 -17.99 9.68 -11.09
N TYR A 121 -17.51 8.69 -11.84
CA TYR A 121 -18.20 7.41 -12.05
C TYR A 121 -17.31 6.20 -11.82
N SER A 122 -16.06 6.31 -12.24
CA SER A 122 -15.03 5.28 -12.05
C SER A 122 -14.13 5.66 -10.88
N PHE A 123 -13.55 4.67 -10.22
CA PHE A 123 -12.53 4.88 -9.19
C PHE A 123 -11.35 3.95 -9.42
N ILE A 124 -10.15 4.53 -9.55
CA ILE A 124 -8.92 3.81 -9.87
C ILE A 124 -7.90 4.03 -8.74
N PRO A 125 -7.41 2.98 -8.06
CA PRO A 125 -6.34 3.12 -7.09
C PRO A 125 -5.04 3.53 -7.80
N VAL A 126 -4.43 4.64 -7.37
CA VAL A 126 -3.22 5.21 -7.97
C VAL A 126 -1.98 4.84 -7.18
N GLY A 127 -2.08 4.87 -5.86
CA GLY A 127 -0.94 4.61 -4.98
C GLY A 127 -1.35 4.56 -3.51
N PHE A 128 -0.41 4.11 -2.68
CA PHE A 128 -0.59 4.11 -1.24
C PHE A 128 0.76 4.12 -0.53
N ASN A 129 0.76 4.60 0.71
CA ASN A 129 1.86 4.46 1.65
C ASN A 129 1.32 3.86 2.95
N LEU A 130 1.96 2.79 3.43
CA LEU A 130 1.68 2.24 4.75
C LEU A 130 2.64 2.91 5.74
N LEU A 131 2.18 3.97 6.40
CA LEU A 131 2.98 4.83 7.25
C LEU A 131 3.12 4.25 8.66
N SER A 132 4.37 4.13 9.10
CA SER A 132 4.76 4.06 10.50
C SER A 132 4.84 5.48 11.09
N SER A 133 5.24 5.60 12.35
CA SER A 133 5.50 6.91 12.95
C SER A 133 6.83 7.47 12.44
N ALA A 134 6.85 8.73 12.00
CA ALA A 134 8.08 9.47 11.72
C ALA A 134 8.93 9.66 12.99
N LYS A 135 8.29 9.81 14.16
CA LYS A 135 8.96 9.92 15.46
C LYS A 135 9.43 8.55 15.93
N LYS A 136 10.74 8.40 16.14
CA LYS A 136 11.36 7.16 16.64
C LYS A 136 10.79 6.71 17.99
N SER A 137 10.48 7.64 18.89
CA SER A 137 9.90 7.36 20.20
C SER A 137 8.56 6.62 20.17
N ASN A 138 7.83 6.71 19.04
CA ASN A 138 6.52 6.08 18.89
C ASN A 138 6.59 4.77 18.09
N ARG A 139 7.77 4.34 17.66
CA ARG A 139 7.97 3.05 16.98
C ARG A 139 8.40 2.01 18.00
N TYR A 140 7.72 0.87 17.99
CA TYR A 140 8.04 -0.29 18.82
C TYR A 140 9.22 -1.08 18.24
N ASN A 141 9.29 -1.18 16.91
CA ASN A 141 10.34 -1.88 16.20
C ASN A 141 10.91 -0.99 15.10
N GLU A 142 12.21 -1.11 14.83
CA GLU A 142 12.90 -0.38 13.77
C GLU A 142 13.13 -1.28 12.54
N ILE A 143 13.69 -0.69 11.47
CA ILE A 143 14.16 -1.45 10.31
C ILE A 143 15.29 -2.39 10.74
N SER A 144 15.29 -3.62 10.21
CA SER A 144 16.40 -4.55 10.41
C SER A 144 17.72 -3.98 9.87
N GLU A 145 18.81 -4.10 10.63
CA GLU A 145 20.15 -3.65 10.23
C GLU A 145 20.70 -4.42 9.03
N ASN A 146 20.21 -5.64 8.79
CA ASN A 146 20.71 -6.55 7.76
C ASN A 146 20.03 -6.38 6.39
N ILE A 147 19.39 -5.23 6.13
CA ILE A 147 18.64 -5.01 4.90
C ILE A 147 19.49 -4.38 3.79
N ASP A 148 19.34 -4.87 2.54
CA ASP A 148 20.00 -4.28 1.39
C ASP A 148 19.34 -2.94 1.00
N HIS A 149 20.08 -1.85 1.18
CA HIS A 149 19.63 -0.48 0.94
C HIS A 149 19.36 -0.15 -0.54
N ARG A 150 19.79 -1.00 -1.47
CA ARG A 150 19.58 -0.80 -2.92
C ARG A 150 18.19 -1.27 -3.36
N THR A 151 17.51 -2.09 -2.56
CA THR A 151 16.23 -2.71 -2.88
C THR A 151 15.07 -1.72 -2.88
N ASN A 152 14.01 -2.03 -3.63
CA ASN A 152 12.76 -1.26 -3.58
C ASN A 152 12.10 -1.34 -2.19
N ASP A 153 12.28 -2.45 -1.51
CA ASP A 153 11.71 -2.69 -0.18
C ASP A 153 12.36 -1.80 0.89
N TYR A 154 13.67 -1.49 0.79
CA TYR A 154 14.30 -0.49 1.64
C TYR A 154 13.76 0.92 1.38
N LYS A 155 13.62 1.31 0.11
CA LYS A 155 13.04 2.62 -0.27
C LYS A 155 11.62 2.76 0.29
N PHE A 156 10.81 1.72 0.21
CA PHE A 156 9.46 1.71 0.77
C PHE A 156 9.45 1.88 2.30
N ARG A 157 10.42 1.29 3.03
CA ARG A 157 10.57 1.50 4.48
C ARG A 157 10.99 2.91 4.84
N LYS A 158 11.82 3.54 4.01
CA LYS A 158 12.17 4.96 4.19
C LYS A 158 10.95 5.83 4.02
N GLU A 159 10.14 5.55 2.99
CA GLU A 159 8.88 6.26 2.75
C GLU A 159 7.83 6.03 3.85
N SER A 160 7.76 4.83 4.44
CA SER A 160 6.83 4.57 5.54
C SER A 160 7.15 5.35 6.81
N MET A 161 8.36 5.89 6.96
CA MET A 161 8.74 6.74 8.09
C MET A 161 8.62 8.25 7.79
N MET A 162 8.06 8.63 6.63
CA MET A 162 7.79 10.03 6.31
C MET A 162 6.64 10.58 7.19
N SER A 163 6.57 11.91 7.31
CA SER A 163 5.35 12.52 7.83
C SER A 163 4.18 12.23 6.87
N LYS A 164 2.95 12.20 7.39
CA LYS A 164 1.75 12.00 6.56
C LYS A 164 1.67 13.03 5.44
N THR A 165 2.00 14.28 5.74
CA THR A 165 1.99 15.39 4.78
C THR A 165 3.03 15.18 3.67
N ASP A 166 4.26 14.84 4.00
CA ASP A 166 5.30 14.61 2.99
C ASP A 166 4.96 13.41 2.10
N ALA A 167 4.41 12.35 2.69
CA ALA A 167 3.97 11.17 1.95
C ALA A 167 2.80 11.50 1.00
N ALA A 168 1.84 12.31 1.44
CA ALA A 168 0.74 12.79 0.61
C ALA A 168 1.25 13.57 -0.61
N VAL A 169 2.14 14.53 -0.38
CA VAL A 169 2.77 15.33 -1.45
C VAL A 169 3.51 14.42 -2.44
N LEU A 170 4.29 13.47 -1.94
CA LEU A 170 5.03 12.52 -2.78
C LEU A 170 4.10 11.66 -3.65
N LEU A 171 2.98 11.16 -3.10
CA LEU A 171 2.00 10.39 -3.87
C LEU A 171 1.38 11.22 -4.99
N ILE A 172 0.98 12.46 -4.69
CA ILE A 172 0.38 13.38 -5.67
C ILE A 172 1.38 13.72 -6.77
N GLN A 173 2.62 14.07 -6.42
CA GLN A 173 3.68 14.37 -7.38
C GLN A 173 3.93 13.20 -8.34
N ARG A 174 4.01 11.97 -7.81
CA ARG A 174 4.19 10.76 -8.61
C ARG A 174 3.02 10.52 -9.56
N ALA A 175 1.79 10.72 -9.10
CA ALA A 175 0.60 10.59 -9.94
C ALA A 175 0.66 11.57 -11.13
N LEU A 176 0.87 12.86 -10.86
CA LEU A 176 0.92 13.88 -11.89
C LEU A 176 2.09 13.66 -12.87
N GLN A 177 3.27 13.33 -12.36
CA GLN A 177 4.45 13.03 -13.19
C GLN A 177 4.27 11.79 -14.08
N SER A 178 3.41 10.85 -13.67
CA SER A 178 3.08 9.67 -14.48
C SER A 178 2.07 9.94 -15.59
N GLY A 179 1.58 11.18 -15.71
CA GLY A 179 0.61 11.60 -16.72
C GLY A 179 -0.85 11.46 -16.29
N ILE A 180 -1.12 11.17 -15.01
CA ILE A 180 -2.49 11.18 -14.47
C ILE A 180 -2.96 12.63 -14.36
N LYS A 181 -4.06 12.95 -15.03
CA LYS A 181 -4.69 14.27 -15.02
C LYS A 181 -5.75 14.35 -13.92
N ALA A 182 -5.74 15.44 -13.17
CA ALA A 182 -6.78 15.77 -12.21
C ALA A 182 -6.93 17.29 -12.10
N ASP A 183 -8.17 17.75 -11.93
CA ASP A 183 -8.53 19.15 -11.78
C ASP A 183 -8.50 19.56 -10.30
N TYR A 184 -8.86 18.63 -9.40
CA TYR A 184 -8.92 18.88 -7.96
C TYR A 184 -8.31 17.75 -7.14
N LEU A 185 -7.92 18.10 -5.91
CA LEU A 185 -7.58 17.17 -4.85
C LEU A 185 -8.68 17.21 -3.79
N LEU A 186 -9.22 16.03 -3.45
CA LEU A 186 -10.13 15.83 -2.33
C LEU A 186 -9.36 15.15 -1.21
N MET A 187 -9.45 15.68 0.01
CA MET A 187 -8.94 15.04 1.22
C MET A 187 -10.15 14.62 2.07
N LEU A 188 -10.26 13.33 2.36
CA LEU A 188 -11.36 12.73 3.10
C LEU A 188 -10.96 12.38 4.54
#